data_AF-A0AAD9VQ08-F1
#
_entry.id   AF-A0AAD9VQ08-F1
#
_cell.length_a   1.000
_cell.length_b   1.000
_cell.length_c   1.000
_cell.angle_alpha   90.00
_cell.angle_beta   90.00
_cell.angle_gamma   90.00
#
_symmetry.space_group_name_H-M   'P 1'
#
loop_
_entity.id
_entity.type
_entity.pdbx_description
1 polymer ?
#
loop_
_entity_poly.entity_id
_entity_poly.type
_entity_poly.pdbx_seq_one_letter_code
_entity_poly.pdbx_strand_id
1 'polypeptide(L)'
;MFGKCTVPVADCKRRYYNSQHKNDMIMQEYFDYWVTFKKTNYMSDMPLLYLKDWHCAKNFPDLVYYEVPHYFASDWLNEYYIAKPELSDDYMFVYMGPKGTWTPLHADVFLSYSWSANVVGRKRWLLFPPNEEDKFRDSYGQLVYDVLSEDLKDNNKYKKYDSQHLKCFDVIQEAGEVVFIPSGWHHQVWNLEDTISVNHNWINGCNIRTIWLTLKQELSSVMKEVEDCKDMSNWVEHCQLMLKISHGIDYIQFYSFISFIATRRLDAIVKGTGVISFGKYEFGRNHCLFDLKMLKIVLEDFIADAKEKSIYSLISKDDQPTNLLERINSMLREADQ
;
A
#
# COMPACT_ATOMS: atom_id res chain seq x y z
N MET A 1 -16.59 17.35 15.86
CA MET A 1 -16.25 15.94 16.07
C MET A 1 -14.74 15.74 16.20
N PHE A 2 -13.94 16.11 15.19
CA PHE A 2 -12.50 15.78 15.16
C PHE A 2 -11.52 16.88 15.60
N GLY A 3 -11.99 18.04 16.09
CA GLY A 3 -11.13 19.22 16.26
C GLY A 3 -9.90 19.02 17.18
N LYS A 4 -9.97 18.10 18.15
CA LYS A 4 -8.87 17.81 19.08
C LYS A 4 -7.98 16.63 18.62
N CYS A 5 -8.26 16.03 17.48
CA CYS A 5 -7.51 14.89 16.97
C CYS A 5 -6.17 15.34 16.43
N THR A 6 -5.13 14.56 16.72
CA THR A 6 -3.84 14.69 16.04
C THR A 6 -3.93 14.04 14.68
N VAL A 7 -3.52 14.74 13.63
CA VAL A 7 -3.58 14.28 12.25
C VAL A 7 -2.26 14.49 11.51
N PRO A 8 -1.88 13.56 10.61
CA PRO A 8 -0.69 13.69 9.80
C PRO A 8 -0.88 14.74 8.70
N VAL A 9 0.05 15.69 8.63
CA VAL A 9 0.04 16.78 7.66
C VAL A 9 1.40 16.90 6.97
N ALA A 10 1.41 16.83 5.65
CA ALA A 10 2.59 16.99 4.80
C ALA A 10 2.71 18.43 4.29
N ASP A 11 3.91 19.01 4.31
CA ASP A 11 4.20 20.28 3.64
C ASP A 11 4.68 20.02 2.20
N CYS A 12 3.82 20.29 1.22
CA CYS A 12 4.11 20.07 -0.19
C CYS A 12 5.25 20.94 -0.75
N LYS A 13 5.68 21.99 -0.02
CA LYS A 13 6.82 22.84 -0.39
C LYS A 13 8.14 22.36 0.21
N ARG A 14 8.10 21.42 1.16
CA ARG A 14 9.30 20.90 1.85
C ARG A 14 9.52 19.45 1.49
N ARG A 15 10.49 19.22 0.60
CA ARG A 15 10.93 17.88 0.20
C ARG A 15 11.77 17.26 1.33
N TYR A 16 11.50 16.00 1.65
CA TYR A 16 12.29 15.15 2.53
C TYR A 16 12.62 13.85 1.80
N TYR A 17 13.84 13.73 1.27
CA TYR A 17 14.22 12.68 0.31
C TYR A 17 13.25 12.58 -0.86
N ASN A 18 12.56 11.46 -1.08
CA ASN A 18 11.59 11.26 -2.16
C ASN A 18 10.14 11.46 -1.71
N SER A 19 9.92 12.03 -0.52
CA SER A 19 8.60 12.34 0.02
C SER A 19 8.50 13.79 0.48
N GLN A 20 7.34 14.16 1.01
CA GLN A 20 7.09 15.47 1.61
C GLN A 20 7.32 15.40 3.11
N HIS A 21 7.86 16.46 3.70
CA HIS A 21 8.05 16.55 5.15
C HIS A 21 6.69 16.45 5.86
N LYS A 22 6.54 15.44 6.73
CA LYS A 22 5.32 15.19 7.50
C LYS A 22 5.48 15.63 8.95
N ASN A 23 4.45 16.27 9.49
CA ASN A 23 4.32 16.60 10.90
C ASN A 23 2.91 16.26 11.37
N ASP A 24 2.78 16.02 12.67
CA ASP A 24 1.48 15.93 13.31
C ASP A 24 0.97 17.32 13.66
N MET A 25 -0.33 17.56 13.41
CA MET A 25 -1.03 18.79 13.76
C MET A 25 -2.34 18.47 14.48
N ILE A 26 -2.82 19.39 15.32
CA ILE A 26 -4.19 19.31 15.81
C ILE A 26 -5.13 19.67 14.64
N MET A 27 -6.17 18.85 14.41
CA MET A 27 -7.13 19.04 13.32
C MET A 27 -7.73 20.45 13.29
N GLN A 28 -8.04 21.03 14.46
CA GLN A 28 -8.54 22.40 14.53
C GLN A 28 -7.52 23.42 13.99
N GLU A 29 -6.24 23.28 14.34
CA GLU A 29 -5.18 24.16 13.84
C GLU A 29 -5.01 24.01 12.33
N TYR A 30 -5.12 22.79 11.81
CA TYR A 30 -5.11 22.52 10.37
C TYR A 30 -6.27 23.22 9.64
N PHE A 31 -7.49 23.17 10.21
CA PHE A 31 -8.64 23.89 9.64
C PHE A 31 -8.48 25.40 9.73
N ASP A 32 -7.98 25.94 10.83
CA ASP A 32 -7.74 27.38 10.98
C ASP A 32 -6.70 27.87 9.96
N TYR A 33 -5.64 27.08 9.72
CA TYR A 33 -4.69 27.29 8.63
C TYR A 33 -5.40 27.30 7.27
N TRP A 34 -6.18 26.27 6.95
CA TRP A 34 -6.80 26.13 5.63
C TRP A 34 -7.79 27.27 5.35
N VAL A 35 -8.62 27.65 6.34
CA VAL A 35 -9.53 28.79 6.25
C VAL A 35 -8.75 30.09 6.00
N THR A 36 -7.63 30.28 6.70
CA THR A 36 -6.77 31.47 6.51
C THR A 36 -6.15 31.48 5.12
N PHE A 37 -5.60 30.35 4.67
CA PHE A 37 -4.97 30.20 3.36
C PHE A 37 -5.96 30.46 2.21
N LYS A 38 -7.21 30.06 2.37
CA LYS A 38 -8.29 30.38 1.42
C LYS A 38 -8.65 31.87 1.43
N LYS A 39 -8.74 32.49 2.61
CA LYS A 39 -9.03 33.94 2.74
C LYS A 39 -7.95 34.82 2.13
N THR A 40 -6.70 34.38 2.15
CA THR A 40 -5.59 35.06 1.47
C THR A 40 -5.54 34.77 -0.03
N ASN A 41 -6.52 34.06 -0.59
CA ASN A 41 -6.51 33.64 -2.00
C ASN A 41 -5.26 32.80 -2.37
N TYR A 42 -4.91 31.87 -1.48
CA TYR A 42 -3.82 30.89 -1.68
C TYR A 42 -2.44 31.52 -1.92
N MET A 43 -2.09 32.57 -1.15
CA MET A 43 -0.80 33.28 -1.30
C MET A 43 0.41 32.35 -1.17
N SER A 44 1.40 32.54 -2.04
CA SER A 44 2.55 31.63 -2.18
C SER A 44 3.54 31.64 -1.01
N ASP A 45 3.47 32.60 -0.11
CA ASP A 45 4.34 32.73 1.07
C ASP A 45 3.90 31.82 2.24
N MET A 46 2.64 31.42 2.30
CA MET A 46 2.14 30.44 3.26
C MET A 46 2.60 29.02 2.93
N PRO A 47 2.77 28.12 3.92
CA PRO A 47 3.06 26.71 3.63
C PRO A 47 1.90 26.07 2.85
N LEU A 48 2.18 25.00 2.10
CA LEU A 48 1.16 24.27 1.33
C LEU A 48 0.92 22.92 2.00
N LEU A 49 0.01 22.89 2.96
CA LEU A 49 -0.16 21.77 3.88
C LEU A 49 -1.26 20.81 3.43
N TYR A 50 -0.92 19.53 3.30
CA TYR A 50 -1.82 18.47 2.88
C TYR A 50 -2.00 17.43 3.99
N LEU A 51 -3.21 17.31 4.53
CA LEU A 51 -3.55 16.22 5.44
C LEU A 51 -3.75 14.95 4.61
N LYS A 52 -2.87 13.97 4.80
CA LYS A 52 -2.89 12.70 4.06
C LYS A 52 -2.41 11.56 4.94
N ASP A 53 -2.84 10.34 4.62
CA ASP A 53 -2.57 9.12 5.39
C ASP A 53 -3.22 9.13 6.79
N TRP A 54 -4.35 9.83 6.95
CA TRP A 54 -5.07 9.81 8.23
C TRP A 54 -5.92 8.55 8.37
N HIS A 55 -5.51 7.68 9.30
CA HIS A 55 -6.19 6.43 9.69
C HIS A 55 -7.46 6.66 10.51
N CYS A 56 -8.45 7.33 9.90
CA CYS A 56 -9.69 7.70 10.58
C CYS A 56 -10.46 6.46 11.09
N ALA A 57 -10.50 5.37 10.30
CA ALA A 57 -11.15 4.12 10.70
C ALA A 57 -10.55 3.52 11.97
N LYS A 58 -9.22 3.37 12.03
CA LYS A 58 -8.52 2.88 13.24
C LYS A 58 -8.71 3.81 14.43
N ASN A 59 -8.67 5.13 14.21
CA ASN A 59 -8.83 6.10 15.32
C ASN A 59 -10.26 6.19 15.85
N PHE A 60 -11.26 5.88 15.03
CA PHE A 60 -12.69 5.98 15.35
C PHE A 60 -13.44 4.74 14.85
N PRO A 61 -13.21 3.55 15.45
CA PRO A 61 -13.76 2.28 14.93
C PRO A 61 -15.29 2.22 14.95
N ASP A 62 -15.95 2.96 15.85
CA ASP A 62 -17.41 3.04 15.93
C ASP A 62 -18.03 4.00 14.89
N LEU A 63 -17.20 4.79 14.21
CA LEU A 63 -17.65 5.74 13.21
C LEU A 63 -17.66 5.09 11.83
N VAL A 64 -18.85 4.87 11.29
CA VAL A 64 -19.01 4.50 9.88
C VAL A 64 -18.98 5.77 9.02
N TYR A 65 -17.85 6.05 8.39
CA TYR A 65 -17.69 7.22 7.51
C TYR A 65 -17.76 6.90 6.01
N TYR A 66 -17.64 5.63 5.61
CA TYR A 66 -18.04 5.13 4.28
C TYR A 66 -18.29 3.62 4.32
N GLU A 67 -18.96 3.09 3.30
CA GLU A 67 -19.07 1.66 3.05
C GLU A 67 -18.16 1.27 1.88
N VAL A 68 -17.36 0.22 2.05
CA VAL A 68 -16.51 -0.32 0.98
C VAL A 68 -17.41 -0.81 -0.16
N PRO A 69 -17.22 -0.36 -1.41
CA PRO A 69 -17.97 -0.88 -2.55
C PRO A 69 -17.75 -2.39 -2.74
N HIS A 70 -18.80 -3.10 -3.17
CA HIS A 70 -18.75 -4.57 -3.26
C HIS A 70 -17.62 -5.11 -4.16
N TYR A 71 -17.23 -4.35 -5.20
CA TYR A 71 -16.12 -4.70 -6.10
C TYR A 71 -14.76 -4.77 -5.40
N PHE A 72 -14.62 -4.08 -4.27
CA PHE A 72 -13.37 -3.97 -3.49
C PHE A 72 -13.44 -4.75 -2.18
N ALA A 73 -14.52 -5.50 -1.94
CA ALA A 73 -14.77 -6.16 -0.66
C ALA A 73 -13.88 -7.38 -0.38
N SER A 74 -13.29 -7.99 -1.42
CA SER A 74 -12.30 -9.06 -1.26
C SER A 74 -10.96 -8.42 -0.92
N ASP A 75 -10.83 -8.04 0.34
CA ASP A 75 -9.72 -7.28 0.88
C ASP A 75 -9.07 -8.06 2.03
N TRP A 76 -8.01 -8.78 1.70
CA TRP A 76 -7.26 -9.53 2.68
C TRP A 76 -6.49 -8.62 3.64
N LEU A 77 -6.06 -7.46 3.16
CA LEU A 77 -5.21 -6.55 3.91
C LEU A 77 -5.97 -5.99 5.11
N ASN A 78 -7.11 -5.36 4.90
CA ASN A 78 -7.91 -4.87 6.01
C ASN A 78 -8.59 -6.01 6.79
N GLU A 79 -8.89 -7.18 6.19
CA GLU A 79 -9.34 -8.37 6.95
C GLU A 79 -8.31 -8.78 8.02
N TYR A 80 -7.01 -8.72 7.68
CA TYR A 80 -5.92 -9.04 8.59
C TYR A 80 -5.71 -7.99 9.68
N TYR A 81 -5.63 -6.71 9.30
CA TYR A 81 -5.34 -5.62 10.25
C TYR A 81 -6.52 -5.31 11.18
N ILE A 82 -7.76 -5.41 10.71
CA ILE A 82 -8.96 -5.28 11.56
C ILE A 82 -9.00 -6.41 12.61
N ALA A 83 -8.62 -7.62 12.23
CA ALA A 83 -8.57 -8.75 13.15
C ALA A 83 -7.39 -8.72 14.14
N LYS A 84 -6.43 -7.82 13.93
CA LYS A 84 -5.19 -7.69 14.71
C LYS A 84 -4.91 -6.24 15.12
N PRO A 85 -5.73 -5.66 16.01
CA PRO A 85 -5.60 -4.27 16.42
C PRO A 85 -4.24 -3.95 17.08
N GLU A 86 -3.53 -4.96 17.59
CA GLU A 86 -2.17 -4.82 18.12
C GLU A 86 -1.14 -4.38 17.08
N LEU A 87 -1.41 -4.58 15.78
CA LEU A 87 -0.56 -4.09 14.70
C LEU A 87 -0.71 -2.58 14.47
N SER A 88 -1.76 -1.97 15.04
CA SER A 88 -2.01 -0.52 15.03
C SER A 88 -1.98 0.09 13.64
N ASP A 89 -2.54 -0.59 12.63
CA ASP A 89 -2.59 -0.11 11.26
C ASP A 89 -3.94 -0.37 10.60
N ASP A 90 -4.24 0.42 9.57
CA ASP A 90 -5.29 0.18 8.60
C ASP A 90 -4.81 0.70 7.24
N TYR A 91 -5.44 0.25 6.16
CA TYR A 91 -5.14 0.73 4.82
C TYR A 91 -6.32 1.52 4.26
N MET A 92 -6.92 2.35 5.12
CA MET A 92 -8.15 3.10 4.90
C MET A 92 -7.99 4.54 5.35
N PHE A 93 -7.67 5.40 4.40
CA PHE A 93 -7.18 6.73 4.68
C PHE A 93 -8.17 7.84 4.30
N VAL A 94 -8.14 8.91 5.09
CA VAL A 94 -8.75 10.19 4.72
C VAL A 94 -7.68 11.17 4.29
N TYR A 95 -7.91 11.82 3.16
CA TYR A 95 -7.04 12.81 2.58
C TYR A 95 -7.84 14.10 2.39
N MET A 96 -7.28 15.24 2.81
CA MET A 96 -7.91 16.54 2.57
C MET A 96 -6.89 17.66 2.53
N GLY A 97 -7.12 18.65 1.67
CA GLY A 97 -6.28 19.83 1.65
C GLY A 97 -6.66 20.87 0.60
N PRO A 98 -6.05 22.06 0.71
CA PRO A 98 -6.31 23.17 -0.18
C PRO A 98 -5.89 22.87 -1.62
N LYS A 99 -6.47 23.64 -2.54
CA LYS A 99 -6.01 23.74 -3.93
C LYS A 99 -4.48 23.82 -4.01
N GLY A 100 -3.91 23.05 -4.94
CA GLY A 100 -2.48 23.01 -5.24
C GLY A 100 -1.70 21.97 -4.45
N THR A 101 -2.26 21.41 -3.36
CA THR A 101 -1.66 20.26 -2.67
C THR A 101 -1.54 19.07 -3.63
N TRP A 102 -0.50 18.26 -3.46
CA TRP A 102 -0.18 17.21 -4.40
C TRP A 102 0.64 16.08 -3.75
N THR A 103 0.67 14.92 -4.38
CA THR A 103 1.49 13.78 -3.98
C THR A 103 2.49 13.46 -5.10
N PRO A 104 3.80 13.34 -4.77
CA PRO A 104 4.88 12.95 -5.68
C PRO A 104 4.65 11.63 -6.42
N LEU A 105 5.46 11.37 -7.45
CA LEU A 105 5.44 10.07 -8.14
C LEU A 105 5.71 8.93 -7.15
N HIS A 106 4.79 7.98 -7.08
CA HIS A 106 4.92 6.79 -6.24
C HIS A 106 4.04 5.65 -6.77
N ALA A 107 4.31 4.42 -6.33
CA ALA A 107 3.33 3.35 -6.34
C ALA A 107 2.77 3.18 -4.92
N ASP A 108 1.57 2.63 -4.83
CA ASP A 108 0.94 2.31 -3.55
C ASP A 108 1.77 1.32 -2.72
N VAL A 109 1.61 1.40 -1.39
CA VAL A 109 2.28 0.53 -0.43
C VAL A 109 2.12 -0.96 -0.79
N PHE A 110 3.20 -1.72 -0.67
CA PHE A 110 3.30 -3.14 -1.09
C PHE A 110 3.00 -3.42 -2.56
N LEU A 111 2.91 -2.40 -3.42
CA LEU A 111 2.32 -2.50 -4.76
C LEU A 111 0.87 -3.02 -4.72
N SER A 112 0.15 -2.73 -3.65
CA SER A 112 -1.27 -3.07 -3.48
C SER A 112 -2.15 -2.47 -4.58
N TYR A 113 -3.39 -2.93 -4.64
CA TYR A 113 -4.43 -2.16 -5.32
C TYR A 113 -4.79 -0.94 -4.47
N SER A 114 -5.31 0.10 -5.12
CA SER A 114 -5.90 1.24 -4.42
C SER A 114 -7.15 1.75 -5.12
N TRP A 115 -8.07 2.34 -4.37
CA TRP A 115 -9.13 3.16 -4.94
C TRP A 115 -9.21 4.49 -4.18
N SER A 116 -9.50 5.56 -4.91
CA SER A 116 -9.70 6.90 -4.36
C SER A 116 -11.08 7.40 -4.74
N ALA A 117 -11.95 7.60 -3.76
CA ALA A 117 -13.24 8.27 -3.96
C ALA A 117 -13.07 9.76 -3.63
N ASN A 118 -13.31 10.62 -4.62
CA ASN A 118 -13.21 12.05 -4.44
C ASN A 118 -14.54 12.61 -3.96
N VAL A 119 -14.60 13.05 -2.70
CA VAL A 119 -15.84 13.49 -2.06
C VAL A 119 -16.15 14.95 -2.40
N VAL A 120 -15.12 15.79 -2.40
CA VAL A 120 -15.18 17.24 -2.67
C VAL A 120 -13.97 17.62 -3.51
N GLY A 121 -14.14 18.58 -4.41
CA GLY A 121 -13.05 19.15 -5.20
C GLY A 121 -12.77 18.35 -6.47
N ARG A 122 -11.58 18.55 -7.02
CA ARG A 122 -11.15 17.96 -8.29
C ARG A 122 -9.70 17.55 -8.21
N LYS A 123 -9.37 16.38 -8.76
CA LYS A 123 -8.00 15.87 -8.79
C LYS A 123 -7.53 15.66 -10.22
N ARG A 124 -6.24 15.86 -10.47
CA ARG A 124 -5.55 15.39 -11.67
C ARG A 124 -4.65 14.23 -11.30
N TRP A 125 -4.78 13.13 -12.04
CA TRP A 125 -3.97 11.93 -11.91
C TRP A 125 -3.13 11.76 -13.17
N LEU A 126 -1.82 11.61 -13.00
CA LEU A 126 -0.95 11.05 -14.02
C LEU A 126 -0.67 9.60 -13.62
N LEU A 127 -1.11 8.65 -14.44
CA LEU A 127 -1.03 7.21 -14.16
C LEU A 127 -0.12 6.55 -15.19
N PHE A 128 0.88 5.83 -14.69
CA PHE A 128 1.89 5.15 -15.47
C PHE A 128 1.75 3.63 -15.30
N PRO A 129 1.52 2.88 -16.39
CA PRO A 129 1.54 1.42 -16.35
C PRO A 129 2.86 0.87 -15.79
N PRO A 130 2.86 -0.33 -15.20
CA PRO A 130 4.08 -0.97 -14.72
C PRO A 130 5.17 -1.02 -15.80
N ASN A 131 6.42 -0.82 -15.38
CA ASN A 131 7.63 -0.65 -16.17
C ASN A 131 7.82 0.73 -16.84
N GLU A 132 6.81 1.60 -16.88
CA GLU A 132 7.02 2.99 -17.36
C GLU A 132 7.81 3.82 -16.35
N GLU A 133 7.80 3.44 -15.07
CA GLU A 133 8.58 4.10 -14.02
C GLU A 133 10.09 4.06 -14.26
N ASP A 134 10.60 3.07 -15.00
CA ASP A 134 12.01 2.96 -15.33
C ASP A 134 12.52 4.11 -16.21
N LYS A 135 11.63 4.78 -16.95
CA LYS A 135 11.94 5.99 -17.71
C LYS A 135 12.14 7.21 -16.81
N PHE A 136 11.65 7.16 -15.57
CA PHE A 136 11.79 8.22 -14.57
C PHE A 136 12.91 7.95 -13.55
N ARG A 137 13.66 6.86 -13.71
CA ARG A 137 14.80 6.56 -12.85
C ARG A 137 16.04 7.30 -13.33
N ASP A 138 16.77 7.90 -12.40
CA ASP A 138 18.08 8.46 -12.68
C ASP A 138 19.16 7.37 -12.83
N SER A 139 20.39 7.78 -13.08
CA SER A 139 21.55 6.90 -13.23
C SER A 139 21.87 6.06 -11.98
N TYR A 140 21.30 6.41 -10.83
CA TYR A 140 21.44 5.69 -9.55
C TYR A 140 20.21 4.83 -9.24
N GLY A 141 19.23 4.76 -10.13
CA GLY A 141 18.00 4.00 -9.96
C GLY A 141 16.91 4.71 -9.15
N GLN A 142 17.13 5.97 -8.74
CA GLN A 142 16.18 6.75 -7.95
C GLN A 142 15.10 7.34 -8.85
N LEU A 143 13.84 7.21 -8.44
CA LEU A 143 12.72 7.82 -9.16
C LEU A 143 12.76 9.34 -9.06
N VAL A 144 12.34 10.01 -10.14
CA VAL A 144 12.04 11.44 -10.11
C VAL A 144 10.95 11.73 -9.08
N TYR A 145 11.11 12.87 -8.39
CA TYR A 145 10.13 13.31 -7.40
C TYR A 145 8.87 13.92 -8.06
N ASP A 146 9.06 14.67 -9.14
CA ASP A 146 8.00 15.30 -9.92
C ASP A 146 8.19 14.96 -11.40
N VAL A 147 7.23 14.24 -11.99
CA VAL A 147 7.27 13.86 -13.42
C VAL A 147 7.15 15.06 -14.39
N LEU A 148 6.81 16.23 -13.88
CA LEU A 148 6.78 17.48 -14.65
C LEU A 148 8.05 18.33 -14.44
N SER A 149 9.02 17.84 -13.66
CA SER A 149 10.27 18.55 -13.43
C SER A 149 11.10 18.68 -14.71
N GLU A 150 11.67 19.86 -14.90
CA GLU A 150 12.65 20.12 -15.97
C GLU A 150 13.92 19.28 -15.81
N ASP A 151 14.21 18.77 -14.60
CA ASP A 151 15.34 17.87 -14.33
C ASP A 151 15.33 16.63 -15.22
N LEU A 152 14.15 16.15 -15.64
CA LEU A 152 14.02 14.99 -16.53
C LEU A 152 14.68 15.19 -17.89
N LYS A 153 14.89 16.45 -18.32
CA LYS A 153 15.55 16.78 -19.58
C LYS A 153 17.08 16.67 -19.50
N ASP A 154 17.65 16.46 -18.31
CA ASP A 154 19.07 16.14 -18.16
C ASP A 154 19.34 14.69 -18.57
N ASN A 155 19.72 14.50 -19.83
CA ASN A 155 20.03 13.20 -20.42
C ASN A 155 21.22 12.48 -19.73
N ASN A 156 22.09 13.19 -19.00
CA ASN A 156 23.16 12.54 -18.24
C ASN A 156 22.60 11.84 -17.00
N LYS A 157 21.57 12.45 -16.39
CA LYS A 157 20.90 11.96 -15.20
C LYS A 157 19.80 10.94 -15.54
N TYR A 158 18.91 11.26 -16.47
CA TYR A 158 17.74 10.44 -16.83
C TYR A 158 17.89 9.82 -18.22
N LYS A 159 18.83 8.88 -18.35
CA LYS A 159 19.21 8.28 -19.66
C LYS A 159 18.08 7.55 -20.39
N LYS A 160 17.10 7.03 -19.65
CA LYS A 160 15.95 6.29 -20.20
C LYS A 160 14.72 7.17 -20.44
N TYR A 161 14.78 8.44 -20.05
CA TYR A 161 13.62 9.34 -20.19
C TYR A 161 13.39 9.66 -21.66
N ASP A 162 12.17 9.40 -22.11
CA ASP A 162 11.71 9.70 -23.45
C ASP A 162 10.27 10.16 -23.38
N SER A 163 10.08 11.47 -23.47
CA SER A 163 8.76 12.10 -23.41
C SER A 163 7.87 11.78 -24.62
N GLN A 164 8.45 11.36 -25.75
CA GLN A 164 7.69 11.05 -26.97
C GLN A 164 7.05 9.67 -26.92
N HIS A 165 7.66 8.73 -26.20
CA HIS A 165 7.21 7.34 -26.09
C HIS A 165 6.72 6.98 -24.68
N LEU A 166 6.35 7.97 -23.88
CA LEU A 166 5.83 7.78 -22.53
C LEU A 166 4.36 7.34 -22.59
N LYS A 167 4.03 6.22 -21.94
CA LYS A 167 2.63 5.80 -21.77
C LYS A 167 2.10 6.38 -20.47
N CYS A 168 1.11 7.27 -20.59
CA CYS A 168 0.51 7.94 -19.45
C CYS A 168 -0.99 8.10 -19.66
N PHE A 169 -1.77 7.88 -18.61
CA PHE A 169 -3.16 8.33 -18.56
C PHE A 169 -3.20 9.61 -17.71
N ASP A 170 -3.64 10.70 -18.32
CA ASP A 170 -3.87 11.99 -17.66
C ASP A 170 -5.38 12.16 -17.44
N VAL A 171 -5.81 12.00 -16.19
CA VAL A 171 -7.22 11.89 -15.83
C VAL A 171 -7.59 13.00 -14.85
N ILE A 172 -8.68 13.70 -15.15
CA ILE A 172 -9.34 14.55 -14.18
C ILE A 172 -10.42 13.73 -13.48
N GLN A 173 -10.32 13.64 -12.16
CA GLN A 173 -11.33 13.04 -11.30
C GLN A 173 -12.18 14.16 -10.70
N GLU A 174 -13.47 14.14 -10.98
CA GLU A 174 -14.48 15.06 -10.47
C GLU A 174 -15.02 14.59 -9.10
N ALA A 175 -15.80 15.43 -8.43
CA ALA A 175 -16.46 15.07 -7.17
C ALA A 175 -17.52 13.96 -7.40
N GLY A 176 -17.55 12.97 -6.53
CA GLY A 176 -18.41 11.78 -6.62
C GLY A 176 -17.82 10.63 -7.43
N GLU A 177 -16.69 10.84 -8.11
CA GLU A 177 -16.04 9.79 -8.92
C GLU A 177 -15.06 8.94 -8.10
N VAL A 178 -14.91 7.68 -8.51
CA VAL A 178 -13.93 6.74 -7.94
C VAL A 178 -12.91 6.37 -9.00
N VAL A 179 -11.63 6.55 -8.68
CA VAL A 179 -10.51 6.05 -9.50
C VAL A 179 -9.99 4.77 -8.87
N PHE A 180 -9.86 3.72 -9.68
CA PHE A 180 -9.17 2.48 -9.32
C PHE A 180 -7.73 2.51 -9.85
N ILE A 181 -6.78 2.20 -8.98
CA ILE A 181 -5.35 2.10 -9.26
C ILE A 181 -4.96 0.61 -9.24
N PRO A 182 -4.58 0.03 -10.39
CA PRO A 182 -4.12 -1.34 -10.42
C PRO A 182 -2.76 -1.50 -9.72
N SER A 183 -2.48 -2.72 -9.25
CA SER A 183 -1.22 -3.09 -8.59
C SER A 183 0.00 -2.70 -9.43
N GLY A 184 0.96 -2.02 -8.80
CA GLY A 184 2.23 -1.60 -9.42
C GLY A 184 2.16 -0.35 -10.31
N TRP A 185 1.01 0.31 -10.42
CA TRP A 185 0.89 1.54 -11.20
C TRP A 185 1.48 2.73 -10.45
N HIS A 186 2.53 3.31 -11.02
CA HIS A 186 3.09 4.55 -10.51
C HIS A 186 2.19 5.71 -10.89
N HIS A 187 2.03 6.66 -9.98
CA HIS A 187 1.15 7.78 -10.22
C HIS A 187 1.55 9.04 -9.44
N GLN A 188 1.13 10.19 -9.98
CA GLN A 188 1.30 11.51 -9.37
C GLN A 188 -0.04 12.24 -9.37
N VAL A 189 -0.38 12.90 -8.27
CA VAL A 189 -1.74 13.41 -8.04
C VAL A 189 -1.71 14.86 -7.57
N TRP A 190 -2.56 15.70 -8.15
CA TRP A 190 -2.74 17.10 -7.72
C TRP A 190 -4.20 17.37 -7.39
N ASN A 191 -4.42 18.10 -6.29
CA ASN A 191 -5.71 18.68 -5.96
C ASN A 191 -5.84 20.01 -6.71
N LEU A 192 -6.68 20.04 -7.74
CA LEU A 192 -6.94 21.24 -8.56
C LEU A 192 -7.82 22.26 -7.86
N GLU A 193 -8.54 21.81 -6.83
CA GLU A 193 -9.41 22.59 -5.96
C GLU A 193 -9.22 22.15 -4.50
N ASP A 194 -9.85 22.85 -3.56
CA ASP A 194 -9.98 22.38 -2.18
C ASP A 194 -10.63 20.99 -2.20
N THR A 195 -9.94 19.98 -1.66
CA THR A 195 -10.27 18.59 -1.92
C THR A 195 -10.41 17.80 -0.62
N ILE A 196 -11.38 16.88 -0.59
CA ILE A 196 -11.54 15.84 0.44
C ILE A 196 -11.79 14.53 -0.29
N SER A 197 -11.06 13.47 0.07
CA SER A 197 -11.18 12.15 -0.53
C SER A 197 -10.93 11.03 0.47
N VAL A 198 -11.48 9.86 0.15
CA VAL A 198 -11.16 8.60 0.83
C VAL A 198 -10.28 7.79 -0.08
N ASN A 199 -9.16 7.28 0.46
CA ASN A 199 -8.26 6.37 -0.22
C ASN A 199 -8.26 5.03 0.52
N HIS A 200 -8.17 3.93 -0.21
CA HIS A 200 -8.27 2.60 0.38
C HIS A 200 -7.39 1.64 -0.42
N ASN A 201 -6.46 0.99 0.27
CA ASN A 201 -5.55 0.02 -0.33
C ASN A 201 -5.94 -1.40 0.08
N TRP A 202 -5.80 -2.35 -0.85
CA TRP A 202 -6.09 -3.75 -0.55
C TRP A 202 -5.23 -4.73 -1.34
N ILE A 203 -5.15 -5.95 -0.81
CA ILE A 203 -4.50 -7.11 -1.42
C ILE A 203 -5.51 -8.26 -1.46
N ASN A 204 -5.46 -9.09 -2.50
CA ASN A 204 -6.21 -10.34 -2.56
C ASN A 204 -5.53 -11.39 -3.44
N GLY A 205 -6.24 -12.48 -3.75
CA GLY A 205 -5.73 -13.57 -4.57
C GLY A 205 -5.22 -13.14 -5.94
N CYS A 206 -5.74 -12.04 -6.49
CA CYS A 206 -5.35 -11.55 -7.82
C CYS A 206 -3.96 -10.89 -7.86
N ASN A 207 -3.49 -10.29 -6.76
CA ASN A 207 -2.19 -9.61 -6.71
C ASN A 207 -1.23 -10.12 -5.64
N ILE A 208 -1.60 -11.07 -4.78
CA ILE A 208 -0.72 -11.57 -3.71
C ILE A 208 0.65 -12.05 -4.23
N ARG A 209 0.70 -12.62 -5.44
CA ARG A 209 1.96 -13.04 -6.07
C ARG A 209 2.87 -11.86 -6.36
N THR A 210 2.34 -10.74 -6.83
CA THR A 210 3.11 -9.51 -7.07
C THR A 210 3.72 -9.01 -5.76
N ILE A 211 2.91 -8.95 -4.70
CA ILE A 211 3.34 -8.47 -3.38
C ILE A 211 4.47 -9.36 -2.85
N TRP A 212 4.31 -10.69 -2.96
CA TRP A 212 5.33 -11.64 -2.55
C TRP A 212 6.64 -11.47 -3.33
N LEU A 213 6.58 -11.38 -4.66
CA LEU A 213 7.77 -11.23 -5.48
C LEU A 213 8.52 -9.93 -5.19
N THR A 214 7.79 -8.85 -4.92
CA THR A 214 8.40 -7.58 -4.49
C THR A 214 9.07 -7.73 -3.13
N LEU A 215 8.38 -8.28 -2.12
CA LEU A 215 8.99 -8.52 -0.79
C LEU A 215 10.26 -9.37 -0.89
N LYS A 216 10.23 -10.40 -1.75
CA LYS A 216 11.37 -11.28 -2.03
C LYS A 216 12.56 -10.53 -2.64
N GLN A 217 12.31 -9.65 -3.59
CA GLN A 217 13.34 -8.79 -4.19
C GLN A 217 13.88 -7.78 -3.18
N GLU A 218 13.03 -7.16 -2.36
CA GLU A 218 13.42 -6.19 -1.35
C GLU A 218 14.32 -6.83 -0.27
N LEU A 219 14.00 -8.04 0.19
CA LEU A 219 14.88 -8.75 1.11
C LEU A 219 16.24 -9.04 0.47
N SER A 220 16.27 -9.49 -0.78
CA SER A 220 17.53 -9.69 -1.51
C SER A 220 18.35 -8.41 -1.64
N SER A 221 17.71 -7.27 -1.88
CA SER A 221 18.37 -5.95 -1.89
C SER A 221 18.94 -5.61 -0.51
N VAL A 222 18.15 -5.73 0.56
CA VAL A 222 18.60 -5.48 1.93
C VAL A 222 19.81 -6.35 2.28
N MET A 223 19.73 -7.67 2.05
CA MET A 223 20.83 -8.60 2.31
C MET A 223 22.10 -8.23 1.55
N LYS A 224 21.98 -7.74 0.32
CA LYS A 224 23.12 -7.30 -0.48
C LYS A 224 23.75 -6.02 0.06
N GLU A 225 22.94 -5.05 0.48
CA GLU A 225 23.42 -3.77 1.02
C GLU A 225 24.19 -3.92 2.34
N VAL A 226 23.91 -4.96 3.13
CA VAL A 226 24.61 -5.25 4.39
C VAL A 226 25.46 -6.52 4.35
N GLU A 227 25.85 -6.96 3.16
CA GLU A 227 26.59 -8.21 2.96
C GLU A 227 27.97 -8.21 3.64
N ASP A 228 28.60 -7.04 3.75
CA ASP A 228 29.88 -6.85 4.44
C ASP A 228 29.82 -7.17 5.94
N CYS A 229 28.62 -7.19 6.52
CA CYS A 229 28.36 -7.47 7.92
C CYS A 229 27.80 -8.88 8.17
N LYS A 230 27.85 -9.79 7.18
CA LYS A 230 27.22 -11.12 7.22
C LYS A 230 27.71 -12.04 8.34
N ASP A 231 28.92 -11.83 8.84
CA ASP A 231 29.52 -12.63 9.91
C ASP A 231 28.92 -12.32 11.31
N MET A 232 28.05 -11.31 11.43
CA MET A 232 27.34 -11.04 12.68
C MET A 232 26.34 -12.17 13.00
N SER A 233 26.30 -12.59 14.26
CA SER A 233 25.49 -13.74 14.69
C SER A 233 23.97 -13.58 14.50
N ASN A 234 23.48 -12.34 14.37
CA ASN A 234 22.07 -11.99 14.17
C ASN A 234 21.84 -11.19 12.88
N TRP A 235 22.67 -11.43 11.87
CA TRP A 235 22.61 -10.71 10.59
C TRP A 235 21.26 -10.87 9.89
N VAL A 236 20.67 -12.07 9.96
CA VAL A 236 19.37 -12.35 9.33
C VAL A 236 18.25 -11.55 9.99
N GLU A 237 18.22 -11.50 11.32
CA GLU A 237 17.26 -10.71 12.09
C GLU A 237 17.39 -9.21 11.80
N HIS A 238 18.61 -8.72 11.63
CA HIS A 238 18.84 -7.34 11.18
C HIS A 238 18.32 -7.09 9.77
N CYS A 239 18.50 -8.03 8.83
CA CYS A 239 17.92 -7.93 7.50
C CYS A 239 16.39 -7.84 7.56
N GLN A 240 15.74 -8.64 8.41
CA GLN A 240 14.29 -8.57 8.62
C GLN A 240 13.85 -7.23 9.22
N LEU A 241 14.59 -6.72 10.21
CA LEU A 241 14.31 -5.41 10.81
C LEU A 241 14.43 -4.28 9.77
N MET A 242 15.49 -4.28 8.97
CA MET A 242 15.69 -3.29 7.91
C MET A 242 14.60 -3.38 6.85
N LEU A 243 14.24 -4.59 6.42
CA LEU A 243 13.14 -4.83 5.49
C LEU A 243 11.81 -4.30 6.04
N LYS A 244 11.53 -4.54 7.32
CA LYS A 244 10.31 -4.02 7.97
C LYS A 244 10.27 -2.50 7.98
N ILE A 245 11.40 -1.84 8.26
CA ILE A 245 11.49 -0.38 8.30
C ILE A 245 11.36 0.23 6.89
N SER A 246 12.00 -0.38 5.89
CA SER A 246 12.02 0.17 4.52
C SER A 246 10.77 -0.17 3.72
N HIS A 247 10.28 -1.40 3.82
CA HIS A 247 9.17 -1.92 3.02
C HIS A 247 7.83 -1.94 3.77
N GLY A 248 7.85 -1.89 5.11
CA GLY A 248 6.66 -1.88 5.97
C GLY A 248 6.23 -3.27 6.48
N ILE A 249 6.79 -4.36 5.95
CA ILE A 249 6.51 -5.73 6.37
C ILE A 249 7.76 -6.59 6.20
N ASP A 250 8.00 -7.52 7.12
CA ASP A 250 9.06 -8.53 7.03
C ASP A 250 8.48 -9.91 6.65
N TYR A 251 9.32 -10.92 6.45
CA TYR A 251 8.84 -12.26 6.10
C TYR A 251 8.00 -12.91 7.21
N ILE A 252 8.27 -12.56 8.48
CA ILE A 252 7.56 -13.11 9.64
C ILE A 252 6.11 -12.62 9.63
N GLN A 253 5.92 -11.31 9.46
CA GLN A 253 4.62 -10.68 9.38
C GLN A 253 3.91 -11.03 8.07
N PHE A 254 4.63 -11.18 6.95
CA PHE A 254 4.05 -11.66 5.69
C PHE A 254 3.52 -13.09 5.80
N TYR A 255 4.28 -14.00 6.44
CA TYR A 255 3.78 -15.35 6.73
C TYR A 255 2.55 -15.31 7.64
N SER A 256 2.59 -14.51 8.70
CA SER A 256 1.46 -14.30 9.61
C SER A 256 0.20 -13.82 8.88
N PHE A 257 0.38 -12.93 7.89
CA PHE A 257 -0.68 -12.44 7.01
C PHE A 257 -1.26 -13.54 6.14
N ILE A 258 -0.46 -14.22 5.31
CA ILE A 258 -0.97 -15.25 4.40
C ILE A 258 -1.52 -16.48 5.14
N SER A 259 -0.96 -16.81 6.30
CA SER A 259 -1.43 -17.91 7.17
C SER A 259 -2.79 -17.60 7.79
N PHE A 260 -3.02 -16.35 8.22
CA PHE A 260 -4.31 -15.90 8.71
C PHE A 260 -5.40 -16.04 7.64
N ILE A 261 -5.12 -15.56 6.42
CA ILE A 261 -6.08 -15.66 5.31
C ILE A 261 -6.34 -17.13 4.97
N ALA A 262 -5.29 -17.93 4.76
CA ALA A 262 -5.40 -19.35 4.43
C ALA A 262 -6.24 -20.12 5.45
N THR A 263 -5.98 -19.90 6.75
CA THR A 263 -6.72 -20.55 7.84
C THR A 263 -8.19 -20.18 7.81
N ARG A 264 -8.53 -18.90 7.61
CA ARG A 264 -9.93 -18.46 7.51
C ARG A 264 -10.65 -19.06 6.30
N ARG A 265 -9.98 -19.19 5.15
CA ARG A 265 -10.56 -19.83 3.95
C ARG A 265 -10.76 -21.34 4.17
N LEU A 266 -9.79 -22.03 4.76
CA LEU A 266 -9.90 -23.45 5.12
C LEU A 266 -11.08 -23.69 6.08
N ASP A 267 -11.16 -22.91 7.15
CA ASP A 267 -12.22 -23.01 8.15
C ASP A 267 -13.61 -22.78 7.55
N ALA A 268 -13.75 -21.78 6.68
CA ALA A 268 -15.00 -21.48 5.99
C ALA A 268 -15.48 -22.67 5.15
N ILE A 269 -14.56 -23.29 4.39
CA ILE A 269 -14.88 -24.46 3.57
C ILE A 269 -15.26 -25.66 4.46
N VAL A 270 -14.48 -25.97 5.50
CA VAL A 270 -14.72 -27.11 6.41
C VAL A 270 -16.06 -26.97 7.13
N LYS A 271 -16.41 -25.76 7.58
CA LYS A 271 -17.66 -25.49 8.29
C LYS A 271 -18.86 -25.34 7.35
N GLY A 272 -18.65 -25.28 6.04
CA GLY A 272 -19.69 -24.99 5.06
C GLY A 272 -20.28 -23.58 5.21
N THR A 273 -19.50 -22.62 5.71
CA THR A 273 -19.90 -21.22 5.91
C THR A 273 -19.20 -20.30 4.90
N GLY A 274 -19.81 -19.16 4.56
CA GLY A 274 -19.09 -18.11 3.84
C GLY A 274 -18.08 -17.35 4.71
N VAL A 275 -17.19 -16.59 4.07
CA VAL A 275 -16.34 -15.59 4.74
C VAL A 275 -17.03 -14.24 4.65
N ILE A 276 -17.30 -13.61 5.79
CA ILE A 276 -17.89 -12.28 5.85
C ILE A 276 -16.78 -11.23 5.91
N SER A 277 -16.78 -10.32 4.95
CA SER A 277 -15.91 -9.14 4.87
C SER A 277 -16.71 -7.86 5.13
N PHE A 278 -16.12 -6.93 5.89
CA PHE A 278 -16.74 -5.66 6.33
C PHE A 278 -18.15 -5.82 6.94
N GLY A 279 -18.41 -6.96 7.59
CA GLY A 279 -19.71 -7.26 8.20
C GLY A 279 -20.89 -7.40 7.23
N LYS A 280 -20.64 -7.39 5.92
CA LYS A 280 -21.69 -7.24 4.89
C LYS A 280 -21.54 -8.19 3.71
N TYR A 281 -20.32 -8.38 3.20
CA TYR A 281 -20.07 -9.10 1.96
C TYR A 281 -19.67 -10.54 2.25
N GLU A 282 -20.46 -11.50 1.76
CA GLU A 282 -20.21 -12.93 1.97
C GLU A 282 -19.53 -13.56 0.74
N PHE A 283 -18.37 -14.17 0.96
CA PHE A 283 -17.63 -14.93 -0.03
C PHE A 283 -17.85 -16.43 0.17
N GLY A 284 -18.42 -17.07 -0.85
CA GLY A 284 -18.72 -18.50 -0.82
C GLY A 284 -17.51 -19.40 -1.09
N ARG A 285 -17.79 -20.70 -1.15
CA ARG A 285 -16.80 -21.77 -1.33
C ARG A 285 -15.84 -21.56 -2.52
N ASN A 286 -16.36 -21.14 -3.67
CA ASN A 286 -15.55 -20.97 -4.89
C ASN A 286 -14.52 -19.85 -4.75
N HIS A 287 -14.88 -18.75 -4.08
CA HIS A 287 -13.96 -17.66 -3.79
C HIS A 287 -12.86 -18.12 -2.83
N CYS A 288 -13.22 -18.86 -1.78
CA CYS A 288 -12.25 -19.44 -0.86
C CYS A 288 -11.30 -20.42 -1.56
N LEU A 289 -11.79 -21.24 -2.49
CA LEU A 289 -10.95 -22.13 -3.28
C LEU A 289 -9.98 -21.36 -4.18
N PHE A 290 -10.43 -20.28 -4.83
CA PHE A 290 -9.56 -19.41 -5.62
C PHE A 290 -8.45 -18.81 -4.74
N ASP A 291 -8.81 -18.22 -3.60
CA ASP A 291 -7.86 -17.65 -2.64
C ASP A 291 -6.81 -18.69 -2.21
N LEU A 292 -7.25 -19.92 -1.87
CA LEU A 292 -6.36 -21.02 -1.50
C LEU A 292 -5.43 -21.47 -2.64
N LYS A 293 -5.91 -21.49 -3.89
CA LYS A 293 -5.06 -21.78 -5.06
C LYS A 293 -3.94 -20.75 -5.20
N MET A 294 -4.25 -19.47 -5.01
CA MET A 294 -3.26 -18.39 -5.09
C MET A 294 -2.28 -18.42 -3.90
N LEU A 295 -2.78 -18.70 -2.69
CA LEU A 295 -1.96 -18.86 -1.49
C LEU A 295 -1.02 -20.07 -1.59
N LYS A 296 -1.45 -21.19 -2.19
CA LYS A 296 -0.59 -22.34 -2.44
C LYS A 296 0.67 -21.95 -3.21
N ILE A 297 0.49 -21.27 -4.35
CA ILE A 297 1.59 -20.84 -5.23
C ILE A 297 2.57 -19.95 -4.47
N VAL A 298 2.06 -18.98 -3.71
CA VAL A 298 2.89 -18.06 -2.92
C VAL A 298 3.60 -18.78 -1.78
N LEU A 299 2.90 -19.66 -1.07
CA LEU A 299 3.47 -20.37 0.08
C LEU A 299 4.55 -21.38 -0.33
N GLU A 300 4.41 -22.03 -1.50
CA GLU A 300 5.45 -22.89 -2.08
C GLU A 300 6.75 -22.12 -2.33
N ASP A 301 6.67 -20.97 -3.03
CA ASP A 301 7.86 -20.14 -3.30
C ASP A 301 8.39 -19.47 -2.03
N PHE A 302 7.51 -19.08 -1.09
CA PHE A 302 7.89 -18.57 0.23
C PHE A 302 8.75 -19.57 1.01
N ILE A 303 8.33 -20.82 1.10
CA ILE A 303 9.06 -21.87 1.83
C ILE A 303 10.42 -22.11 1.17
N ALA A 304 10.47 -22.21 -0.16
CA ALA A 304 11.71 -22.41 -0.89
C ALA A 304 12.68 -21.25 -0.67
N ASP A 305 12.22 -20.01 -0.84
CA ASP A 305 13.02 -18.80 -0.67
C ASP A 305 13.50 -18.63 0.77
N ALA A 306 12.64 -18.92 1.74
CA ALA A 306 12.98 -18.81 3.15
C ALA A 306 14.04 -19.84 3.59
N LYS A 307 14.03 -21.04 2.99
CA LYS A 307 15.07 -22.05 3.20
C LYS A 307 16.39 -21.65 2.53
N GLU A 308 16.33 -21.17 1.29
CA GLU A 308 17.50 -20.70 0.54
C GLU A 308 18.22 -19.56 1.26
N LYS A 309 17.48 -18.62 1.85
CA LYS A 309 18.02 -17.47 2.58
C LYS A 309 18.33 -17.76 4.06
N SER A 310 18.24 -19.01 4.52
CA SER A 310 18.47 -19.41 5.92
C SER A 310 17.61 -18.66 6.95
N ILE A 311 16.41 -18.22 6.55
CA ILE A 311 15.48 -17.47 7.41
C ILE A 311 14.33 -18.34 7.94
N TYR A 312 14.18 -19.55 7.41
CA TYR A 312 13.06 -20.44 7.71
C TYR A 312 12.85 -20.71 9.21
N SER A 313 13.95 -20.88 9.96
CA SER A 313 13.92 -21.10 11.42
C SER A 313 13.41 -19.90 12.22
N LEU A 314 13.54 -18.68 11.69
CA LEU A 314 13.02 -17.46 12.32
C LEU A 314 11.52 -17.32 12.15
N ILE A 315 11.00 -17.81 11.02
CA ILE A 315 9.58 -17.74 10.67
C ILE A 315 8.79 -18.87 11.33
N SER A 316 9.37 -20.07 11.36
CA SER A 316 8.65 -21.29 11.70
C SER A 316 9.19 -21.96 12.96
N LYS A 317 8.37 -21.95 14.02
CA LYS A 317 8.46 -22.93 15.10
C LYS A 317 7.67 -24.16 14.65
N ASP A 318 8.29 -25.34 14.61
CA ASP A 318 7.62 -26.63 14.30
C ASP A 318 7.04 -26.78 12.87
N ASP A 319 7.78 -26.30 11.87
CA ASP A 319 7.45 -26.46 10.43
C ASP A 319 6.03 -26.02 10.01
N GLN A 320 5.48 -24.99 10.67
CA GLN A 320 4.14 -24.46 10.43
C GLN A 320 3.83 -24.10 8.95
N PRO A 321 4.73 -23.44 8.18
CA PRO A 321 4.47 -23.14 6.77
C PRO A 321 4.23 -24.39 5.93
N THR A 322 5.06 -25.43 6.09
CA THR A 322 4.90 -26.72 5.38
C THR A 322 3.58 -27.38 5.76
N ASN A 323 3.26 -27.44 7.06
CA ASN A 323 1.99 -28.01 7.55
C ASN A 323 0.76 -27.27 6.98
N LEU A 324 0.82 -25.94 6.88
CA LEU A 324 -0.24 -25.16 6.26
C LEU A 324 -0.36 -25.49 4.76
N LEU A 325 0.75 -25.57 4.04
CA LEU A 325 0.77 -25.92 2.62
C LEU A 325 0.15 -27.31 2.36
N GLU A 326 0.42 -28.29 3.22
CA GLU A 326 -0.17 -29.62 3.13
C GLU A 326 -1.69 -29.59 3.32
N ARG A 327 -2.19 -28.82 4.31
CA ARG A 327 -3.62 -28.60 4.53
C ARG A 327 -4.31 -27.97 3.33
N ILE A 328 -3.69 -26.93 2.74
CA ILE A 328 -4.19 -26.30 1.52
C ILE A 328 -4.25 -27.31 0.37
N ASN A 329 -3.19 -28.10 0.19
CA ASN A 329 -3.13 -29.11 -0.86
C ASN A 329 -4.20 -30.21 -0.69
N SER A 330 -4.48 -30.67 0.54
CA SER A 330 -5.57 -31.63 0.80
C SER A 330 -6.91 -31.05 0.40
N MET A 331 -7.21 -29.83 0.87
CA MET A 331 -8.47 -29.14 0.59
C MET A 331 -8.71 -28.95 -0.91
N LEU A 332 -7.66 -28.58 -1.66
CA LEU A 332 -7.78 -28.38 -3.11
C LEU A 332 -7.99 -29.71 -3.85
N ARG A 333 -7.31 -30.80 -3.44
CA ARG A 333 -7.54 -32.14 -4.03
C ARG A 333 -8.95 -32.65 -3.79
N GLU A 334 -9.48 -32.46 -2.58
CA GLU A 334 -10.86 -32.84 -2.23
C GLU A 334 -11.90 -32.01 -2.99
N ALA A 335 -11.56 -30.79 -3.42
CA ALA A 335 -12.46 -29.92 -4.17
C ALA A 335 -12.50 -30.21 -5.68
N ASP A 336 -11.46 -30.85 -6.21
CA ASP A 336 -11.37 -31.23 -7.62
C ASP A 336 -11.94 -32.65 -7.90
N GLN A 337 -12.32 -33.39 -6.84
CA GLN A 337 -13.08 -34.65 -6.89
C GLN A 337 -14.59 -34.37 -6.84
#